data_AF-A0A2W0CEX3-F1
#
_entry.id   AF-A0A2W0CEX3-F1
#
_cell.length_a   1.000
_cell.length_b   1.000
_cell.length_c   1.000
_cell.angle_alpha   90.00
_cell.angle_beta   90.00
_cell.angle_gamma   90.00
#
_symmetry.space_group_name_H-M   'P 1'
#
loop_
_entity.id
_entity.type
_entity.pdbx_description
1 polymer ?
#
loop_
_entity_poly.entity_id
_entity_poly.type
_entity_poly.pdbx_seq_one_letter_code
_entity_poly.pdbx_strand_id
1 'polypeptide(L)'
;MIVYEREHDFVLTAQHEHGQVAGVMASHWKDELLADSRHREELILAAREHDRGWIELDSAPFWNDYSQSPYSFRDFPLRPRFVFYQKGIDEVREKSLYAGLLCSMMYTELFQNTLGANPIDDDDIREYLKKEQRFQEDWQQQLGGGDELKRRLQSDLEVMLFCDQLSLFLCMEEPGTPASRYDFFAEGLSCTFDACGREPIRAEWISGDKVGLSYFPFTQEFTVGLPYKSVPKASIRKFGLLQAYRRAEWKERRVLITSMD
;
A
#
# COMPACT_ATOMS: atom_id res chain seq x y z
N MET A 1 -8.74 1.14 -5.20
CA MET A 1 -8.44 2.43 -5.86
C MET A 1 -8.04 3.44 -4.82
N ILE A 2 -7.05 4.29 -5.06
CA ILE A 2 -6.76 5.48 -4.25
C ILE A 2 -7.34 6.68 -4.97
N VAL A 3 -8.10 7.50 -4.25
CA VAL A 3 -8.83 8.64 -4.80
C VAL A 3 -8.54 9.88 -3.98
N TYR A 4 -8.21 10.98 -4.65
CA TYR A 4 -8.35 12.33 -4.13
C TYR A 4 -9.09 13.23 -5.12
N GLU A 5 -9.76 14.24 -4.58
CA GLU A 5 -10.65 15.13 -5.33
C GLU A 5 -9.99 16.48 -5.56
N ARG A 6 -10.07 16.97 -6.79
CA ARG A 6 -9.81 18.38 -7.14
C ARG A 6 -11.12 19.04 -7.53
N GLU A 7 -11.10 20.35 -7.76
CA GLU A 7 -12.30 21.11 -8.12
C GLU A 7 -13.06 20.50 -9.32
N HIS A 8 -12.33 20.09 -10.37
CA HIS A 8 -12.93 19.69 -11.64
C HIS A 8 -12.77 18.21 -12.01
N ASP A 9 -11.93 17.47 -11.31
CA ASP A 9 -11.67 16.04 -11.56
C ASP A 9 -11.44 15.26 -10.27
N PHE A 10 -11.49 13.94 -10.40
CA PHE A 10 -10.95 13.03 -9.41
C PHE A 10 -9.63 12.47 -9.94
N VAL A 11 -8.63 12.37 -9.08
CA VAL A 11 -7.38 11.68 -9.40
C VAL A 11 -7.44 10.28 -8.81
N LEU A 12 -7.29 9.29 -9.69
CA LEU A 12 -7.43 7.88 -9.39
C LEU A 12 -6.09 7.18 -9.65
N THR A 13 -5.56 6.52 -8.63
CA THR A 13 -4.39 5.64 -8.70
C THR A 13 -4.85 4.23 -8.36
N ALA A 14 -4.62 3.26 -9.24
CA ALA A 14 -4.97 1.88 -8.91
C ALA A 14 -4.08 1.36 -7.77
N GLN A 15 -4.63 0.55 -6.88
CA GLN A 15 -3.91 0.03 -5.72
C GLN A 15 -2.71 -0.82 -6.15
N HIS A 16 -2.86 -1.61 -7.21
CA HIS A 16 -1.73 -2.34 -7.75
C HIS A 16 -0.58 -1.41 -8.22
N GLU A 17 -0.86 -0.19 -8.66
CA GLU A 17 0.16 0.76 -9.12
C GLU A 17 0.97 1.38 -7.96
N HIS A 18 0.37 1.67 -6.79
CA HIS A 18 1.22 2.02 -5.62
C HIS A 18 1.97 0.80 -5.09
N GLY A 19 1.42 -0.41 -5.22
CA GLY A 19 2.15 -1.65 -4.99
C GLY A 19 3.44 -1.70 -5.84
N GLN A 20 3.36 -1.41 -7.14
CA GLN A 20 4.56 -1.30 -7.99
C GLN A 20 5.58 -0.30 -7.44
N VAL A 21 5.13 0.87 -6.98
CA VAL A 21 5.97 1.90 -6.36
C VAL A 21 6.62 1.38 -5.07
N ALA A 22 5.88 0.70 -4.20
CA ALA A 22 6.39 0.08 -2.98
C ALA A 22 7.47 -0.98 -3.29
N GLY A 23 7.29 -1.77 -4.36
CA GLY A 23 8.30 -2.71 -4.84
C GLY A 23 9.59 -2.02 -5.31
N VAL A 24 9.50 -0.87 -5.98
CA VAL A 24 10.68 -0.05 -6.33
C VAL A 24 11.38 0.45 -5.07
N MET A 25 10.64 0.95 -4.08
CA MET A 25 11.20 1.40 -2.80
C MET A 25 11.92 0.26 -2.06
N ALA A 26 11.31 -0.92 -1.95
CA ALA A 26 11.92 -2.10 -1.36
C ALA A 26 13.21 -2.50 -2.11
N SER A 27 13.26 -2.33 -3.43
CA SER A 27 14.47 -2.60 -4.23
C SER A 27 15.63 -1.62 -3.98
N HIS A 28 15.37 -0.48 -3.34
CA HIS A 28 16.39 0.49 -2.92
C HIS A 28 16.75 0.38 -1.43
N TRP A 29 16.09 -0.51 -0.68
CA TRP A 29 16.33 -0.69 0.75
C TRP A 29 17.78 -1.06 1.05
N LYS A 30 18.31 -0.55 2.15
CA LYS A 30 19.68 -0.86 2.60
C LYS A 30 19.77 -2.29 3.11
N ASP A 31 20.72 -3.05 2.58
CA ASP A 31 20.92 -4.45 2.99
C ASP A 31 21.30 -4.59 4.48
N GLU A 32 21.98 -3.59 5.06
CA GLU A 32 22.33 -3.57 6.50
C GLU A 32 21.12 -3.42 7.43
N LEU A 33 19.97 -3.04 6.88
CA LEU A 33 18.69 -2.94 7.60
C LEU A 33 17.81 -4.17 7.41
N LEU A 34 18.26 -5.19 6.68
CA LEU A 34 17.56 -6.45 6.52
C LEU A 34 18.09 -7.49 7.50
N ALA A 35 17.20 -8.29 8.09
CA ALA A 35 17.61 -9.45 8.87
C ALA A 35 18.37 -10.49 8.02
N ASP A 36 17.99 -10.65 6.74
CA ASP A 36 18.65 -11.55 5.79
C ASP A 36 18.43 -11.09 4.35
N SER A 37 19.47 -10.58 3.70
CA SER A 37 19.38 -10.09 2.31
C SER A 37 19.17 -11.19 1.27
N ARG A 38 19.27 -12.49 1.63
CA ARG A 38 19.05 -13.58 0.67
C ARG A 38 17.61 -13.68 0.17
N HIS A 39 16.65 -13.10 0.89
CA HIS A 39 15.22 -13.11 0.53
C HIS A 39 14.72 -11.78 -0.04
N ARG A 40 15.66 -10.93 -0.45
CA ARG A 40 15.38 -9.59 -0.97
C ARG A 40 14.44 -9.61 -2.18
N GLU A 41 14.58 -10.60 -3.06
CA GLU A 41 13.71 -10.73 -4.24
C GLU A 41 12.28 -11.12 -3.85
N GLU A 42 12.09 -12.00 -2.85
CA GLU A 42 10.77 -12.31 -2.34
C GLU A 42 10.13 -11.14 -1.59
N LEU A 43 10.90 -10.35 -0.83
CA LEU A 43 10.44 -9.09 -0.23
C LEU A 43 10.00 -8.08 -1.29
N ILE A 44 10.82 -7.86 -2.33
CA ILE A 44 10.47 -6.96 -3.44
C ILE A 44 9.20 -7.43 -4.15
N LEU A 45 9.08 -8.75 -4.37
CA LEU A 45 7.87 -9.33 -4.96
C LEU A 45 6.64 -9.11 -4.08
N ALA A 46 6.76 -9.36 -2.77
CA ALA A 46 5.68 -9.13 -1.82
C ALA A 46 5.25 -7.66 -1.81
N ALA A 47 6.20 -6.73 -1.69
CA ALA A 47 5.92 -5.30 -1.71
C ALA A 47 5.26 -4.86 -3.03
N ARG A 48 5.72 -5.41 -4.16
CA ARG A 48 5.16 -5.12 -5.49
C ARG A 48 3.70 -5.58 -5.64
N GLU A 49 3.38 -6.74 -5.08
CA GLU A 49 2.15 -7.46 -5.37
C GLU A 49 1.17 -7.50 -4.19
N HIS A 50 1.48 -6.83 -3.07
CA HIS A 50 0.68 -6.92 -1.85
C HIS A 50 -0.80 -6.58 -2.10
N ASP A 51 -1.07 -5.59 -2.94
CA ASP A 51 -2.42 -5.15 -3.31
C ASP A 51 -2.90 -5.66 -4.68
N ARG A 52 -2.33 -6.77 -5.17
CA ARG A 52 -2.72 -7.42 -6.43
C ARG A 52 -4.21 -7.77 -6.50
N GLY A 53 -4.83 -8.08 -5.36
CA GLY A 53 -6.27 -8.36 -5.27
C GLY A 53 -7.15 -7.23 -5.83
N TRP A 54 -6.66 -6.00 -5.86
CA TRP A 54 -7.40 -4.85 -6.36
C TRP A 54 -7.45 -4.71 -7.88
N ILE A 55 -6.66 -5.47 -8.65
CA ILE A 55 -6.56 -5.29 -10.11
C ILE A 55 -7.94 -5.32 -10.78
N GLU A 56 -8.78 -6.31 -10.44
CA GLU A 56 -10.12 -6.37 -11.02
C GLU A 56 -11.04 -5.25 -10.52
N LEU A 57 -11.00 -4.95 -9.22
CA LEU A 57 -11.79 -3.88 -8.61
C LEU A 57 -11.48 -2.51 -9.24
N ASP A 58 -10.21 -2.25 -9.52
CA ASP A 58 -9.74 -0.96 -10.05
C ASP A 58 -9.87 -0.85 -11.57
N SER A 59 -10.09 -1.96 -12.27
CA SER A 59 -10.43 -1.97 -13.69
C SER A 59 -11.82 -1.38 -13.98
N ALA A 60 -12.70 -1.39 -12.97
CA ALA A 60 -14.06 -0.89 -13.04
C ALA A 60 -14.47 -0.21 -11.72
N PRO A 61 -14.00 1.02 -11.46
CA PRO A 61 -14.23 1.70 -10.19
C PRO A 61 -15.73 1.95 -9.94
N PHE A 62 -16.10 1.88 -8.65
CA PHE A 62 -17.48 2.00 -8.19
C PHE A 62 -17.76 3.42 -7.72
N TRP A 63 -19.00 3.89 -7.93
CA TRP A 63 -19.45 5.19 -7.41
C TRP A 63 -19.97 5.03 -5.98
N ASN A 64 -19.54 5.90 -5.08
CA ASN A 64 -20.06 6.04 -3.73
C ASN A 64 -21.12 7.15 -3.72
N ASP A 65 -22.37 6.76 -3.51
CA ASP A 65 -23.56 7.59 -3.46
C ASP A 65 -23.69 8.39 -2.16
N TYR A 66 -23.00 8.01 -1.08
CA TYR A 66 -22.90 8.84 0.12
C TYR A 66 -21.95 10.01 -0.07
N SER A 67 -20.70 9.75 -0.48
CA SER A 67 -19.67 10.78 -0.63
C SER A 67 -19.74 11.53 -1.97
N GLN A 68 -20.58 11.07 -2.91
CA GLN A 68 -20.67 11.61 -4.27
C GLN A 68 -19.30 11.63 -4.98
N SER A 69 -18.52 10.59 -4.76
CA SER A 69 -17.19 10.38 -5.35
C SER A 69 -16.99 8.90 -5.69
N PRO A 70 -15.97 8.50 -6.48
CA PRO A 70 -15.61 7.10 -6.61
C PRO A 70 -15.18 6.52 -5.25
N TYR A 71 -15.55 5.28 -4.94
CA TYR A 71 -15.02 4.60 -3.77
C TYR A 71 -13.48 4.56 -3.82
N SER A 72 -12.88 4.88 -2.69
CA SER A 72 -11.46 4.69 -2.39
C SER A 72 -11.28 3.42 -1.57
N PHE A 73 -10.03 2.95 -1.43
CA PHE A 73 -9.71 1.80 -0.58
C PHE A 73 -10.11 2.02 0.89
N ARG A 74 -10.14 3.29 1.31
CA ARG A 74 -10.53 3.74 2.65
C ARG A 74 -11.98 3.40 2.99
N ASP A 75 -12.89 3.63 2.03
CA ASP A 75 -14.34 3.53 2.22
C ASP A 75 -14.98 2.41 1.41
N PHE A 76 -14.18 1.58 0.72
CA PHE A 76 -14.69 0.42 -0.02
C PHE A 76 -15.31 -0.61 0.93
N PRO A 77 -16.45 -1.23 0.57
CA PRO A 77 -17.11 -2.22 1.42
C PRO A 77 -16.17 -3.35 1.86
N LEU A 78 -16.21 -3.71 3.15
CA LEU A 78 -15.26 -4.65 3.77
C LEU A 78 -15.35 -6.08 3.21
N ARG A 79 -16.54 -6.69 3.20
CA ARG A 79 -16.70 -8.09 2.79
C ARG A 79 -16.19 -8.38 1.38
N PRO A 80 -16.46 -7.54 0.36
CA PRO A 80 -15.84 -7.68 -0.94
C PRO A 80 -14.31 -7.66 -0.90
N ARG A 81 -13.68 -6.79 -0.09
CA ARG A 81 -12.21 -6.72 0.04
C ARG A 81 -11.62 -8.08 0.38
N PHE A 82 -12.15 -8.77 1.39
CA PHE A 82 -11.63 -10.07 1.83
C PHE A 82 -11.60 -11.13 0.72
N VAL A 83 -12.60 -11.16 -0.16
CA VAL A 83 -12.64 -12.09 -1.30
C VAL A 83 -11.47 -11.82 -2.26
N PHE A 84 -11.25 -10.56 -2.60
CA PHE A 84 -10.19 -10.15 -3.51
C PHE A 84 -8.80 -10.21 -2.88
N TYR A 85 -8.68 -9.92 -1.59
CA TYR A 85 -7.42 -10.04 -0.85
C TYR A 85 -6.96 -11.49 -0.83
N GLN A 86 -7.84 -12.43 -0.50
CA GLN A 86 -7.53 -13.85 -0.56
C GLN A 86 -7.08 -14.29 -1.96
N LYS A 87 -7.80 -13.89 -3.00
CA LYS A 87 -7.41 -14.16 -4.39
C LYS A 87 -6.02 -13.61 -4.71
N GLY A 88 -5.74 -12.36 -4.32
CA GLY A 88 -4.45 -11.72 -4.53
C GLY A 88 -3.32 -12.46 -3.80
N ILE A 89 -3.52 -12.79 -2.52
CA ILE A 89 -2.56 -13.57 -1.71
C ILE A 89 -2.27 -14.92 -2.36
N ASP A 90 -3.31 -15.64 -2.80
CA ASP A 90 -3.17 -16.94 -3.45
C ASP A 90 -2.35 -16.83 -4.76
N GLU A 91 -2.62 -15.83 -5.60
CA GLU A 91 -1.86 -15.58 -6.84
C GLU A 91 -0.38 -15.21 -6.58
N VAL A 92 -0.08 -14.47 -5.51
CA VAL A 92 1.31 -14.17 -5.13
C VAL A 92 1.98 -15.42 -4.57
N ARG A 93 1.29 -16.21 -3.74
CA ARG A 93 1.79 -17.47 -3.18
C ARG A 93 2.19 -18.46 -4.27
N GLU A 94 1.42 -18.54 -5.36
CA GLU A 94 1.76 -19.38 -6.52
C GLU A 94 3.11 -18.99 -7.18
N LYS A 95 3.50 -17.72 -7.09
CA LYS A 95 4.82 -17.25 -7.55
C LYS A 95 5.91 -17.48 -6.51
N SER A 96 5.61 -17.20 -5.24
CA SER A 96 6.51 -17.41 -4.11
C SER A 96 5.71 -17.58 -2.82
N LEU A 97 5.88 -18.74 -2.17
CA LEU A 97 5.25 -19.03 -0.88
C LEU A 97 5.61 -17.99 0.19
N TYR A 98 6.87 -17.54 0.21
CA TYR A 98 7.34 -16.52 1.14
C TYR A 98 6.67 -15.15 0.88
N ALA A 99 6.59 -14.74 -0.38
CA ALA A 99 5.96 -13.46 -0.73
C ALA A 99 4.46 -13.46 -0.42
N GLY A 100 3.75 -14.55 -0.75
CA GLY A 100 2.32 -14.69 -0.42
C GLY A 100 2.06 -14.68 1.09
N LEU A 101 2.95 -15.30 1.87
CA LEU A 101 2.90 -15.24 3.33
C LEU A 101 3.07 -13.81 3.86
N LEU A 102 4.03 -13.04 3.34
CA LEU A 102 4.20 -11.63 3.71
C LEU A 102 2.94 -10.80 3.39
N CYS A 103 2.34 -10.98 2.21
CA CYS A 103 1.10 -10.28 1.85
C CYS A 103 -0.05 -10.60 2.83
N SER A 104 -0.21 -11.87 3.21
CA SER A 104 -1.19 -12.28 4.23
C SER A 104 -0.90 -11.62 5.59
N MET A 105 0.37 -11.65 6.03
CA MET A 105 0.79 -11.05 7.30
C MET A 105 0.50 -9.54 7.35
N MET A 106 0.76 -8.82 6.26
CA MET A 106 0.45 -7.39 6.15
C MET A 106 -1.02 -7.08 6.32
N TYR A 107 -1.91 -7.78 5.61
CA TYR A 107 -3.34 -7.55 5.81
C TYR A 107 -3.76 -7.89 7.24
N THR A 108 -3.23 -8.95 7.85
CA THR A 108 -3.55 -9.25 9.25
C THR A 108 -3.06 -8.18 10.22
N GLU A 109 -1.88 -7.60 10.00
CA GLU A 109 -1.35 -6.48 10.79
C GLU A 109 -2.27 -5.25 10.67
N LEU A 110 -2.62 -4.86 9.45
CA LEU A 110 -3.51 -3.73 9.19
C LEU A 110 -4.87 -3.92 9.86
N PHE A 111 -5.48 -5.10 9.72
CA PHE A 111 -6.80 -5.37 10.30
C PHE A 111 -6.77 -5.50 11.83
N GLN A 112 -5.71 -6.04 12.42
CA GLN A 112 -5.53 -6.03 13.87
C GLN A 112 -5.50 -4.61 14.42
N ASN A 113 -4.81 -3.69 13.73
CA ASN A 113 -4.71 -2.29 14.14
C ASN A 113 -6.01 -1.50 13.96
N THR A 114 -6.92 -1.95 13.09
CA THR A 114 -8.25 -1.33 12.88
C THR A 114 -9.38 -1.94 13.70
N LEU A 115 -9.14 -3.05 14.40
CA LEU A 115 -10.17 -3.74 15.17
C LEU A 115 -10.73 -2.83 16.27
N GLY A 116 -12.06 -2.74 16.37
CA GLY A 116 -12.75 -1.84 17.30
C GLY A 116 -12.95 -0.42 16.78
N ALA A 117 -12.39 -0.05 15.62
CA ALA A 117 -12.66 1.25 14.99
C ALA A 117 -14.09 1.36 14.46
N ASN A 118 -14.67 0.25 14.00
CA ASN A 118 -16.07 0.14 13.60
C ASN A 118 -16.68 -1.18 14.11
N PRO A 119 -17.46 -1.15 15.21
CA PRO A 119 -18.04 -2.36 15.80
C PRO A 119 -18.92 -3.20 14.86
N ILE A 120 -19.45 -2.61 13.78
CA ILE A 120 -20.25 -3.32 12.78
C ILE A 120 -19.39 -4.30 11.97
N ASP A 121 -18.11 -3.96 11.77
CA ASP A 121 -17.17 -4.72 10.95
C ASP A 121 -16.36 -5.76 11.76
N ASP A 122 -16.31 -5.62 13.09
CA ASP A 122 -15.42 -6.38 13.98
C ASP A 122 -15.57 -7.91 13.86
N ASP A 123 -16.80 -8.42 13.74
CA ASP A 123 -17.03 -9.86 13.61
C ASP A 123 -16.47 -10.41 12.29
N ASP A 124 -16.68 -9.69 11.19
CA ASP A 124 -16.14 -10.05 9.87
C ASP A 124 -14.60 -9.98 9.88
N ILE A 125 -14.02 -8.96 10.55
CA ILE A 125 -12.56 -8.83 10.72
C ILE A 125 -12.00 -10.01 11.54
N ARG A 126 -12.63 -10.38 12.66
CA ARG A 126 -12.18 -11.51 13.49
C ARG A 126 -12.23 -12.84 12.73
N GLU A 127 -13.27 -13.05 11.92
CA GLU A 127 -13.37 -14.24 11.07
C GLU A 127 -12.24 -14.27 10.02
N TYR A 128 -11.99 -13.16 9.34
CA TYR A 128 -10.89 -13.01 8.38
C TYR A 128 -9.53 -13.30 9.04
N LEU A 129 -9.22 -12.64 10.16
CA LEU A 129 -7.96 -12.82 10.89
C LEU A 129 -7.73 -14.28 11.29
N LYS A 130 -8.76 -14.95 11.83
CA LYS A 130 -8.68 -16.35 12.24
C LYS A 130 -8.43 -17.28 11.05
N LYS A 131 -8.98 -16.98 9.88
CA LYS A 131 -8.77 -17.76 8.66
C LYS A 131 -7.33 -17.60 8.16
N GLU A 132 -6.87 -16.36 8.05
CA GLU A 132 -5.51 -16.05 7.56
C GLU A 132 -4.43 -16.60 8.51
N GLN A 133 -4.59 -16.48 9.83
CA GLN A 133 -3.65 -17.05 10.81
C GLN A 133 -3.41 -18.56 10.60
N ARG A 134 -4.45 -19.33 10.26
CA ARG A 134 -4.31 -20.77 9.99
C ARG A 134 -3.48 -21.05 8.73
N PHE A 135 -3.68 -20.24 7.68
CA PHE A 135 -2.87 -20.35 6.47
C PHE A 135 -1.43 -19.92 6.72
N GLN A 136 -1.23 -18.85 7.47
CA GLN A 136 0.10 -18.37 7.85
C GLN A 136 0.87 -19.41 8.67
N GLU A 137 0.23 -20.07 9.63
CA GLU A 137 0.83 -21.17 10.41
C GLU A 137 1.29 -22.32 9.50
N ASP A 138 0.42 -22.78 8.58
CA ASP A 138 0.74 -23.84 7.62
C ASP A 138 1.91 -23.45 6.70
N TRP A 139 1.87 -22.26 6.11
CA TRP A 139 2.93 -21.80 5.20
C TRP A 139 4.25 -21.56 5.92
N GLN A 140 4.23 -21.08 7.17
CA GLN A 140 5.43 -20.99 8.00
C GLN A 140 6.05 -22.37 8.24
N GLN A 141 5.25 -23.42 8.48
CA GLN A 141 5.77 -24.79 8.63
C GLN A 141 6.37 -25.31 7.32
N GLN A 142 5.74 -25.04 6.17
CA GLN A 142 6.27 -25.43 4.85
C GLN A 142 7.60 -24.75 4.53
N LEU A 143 7.83 -23.54 5.05
CA LEU A 143 9.10 -22.80 4.95
C LEU A 143 10.15 -23.23 5.99
N GLY A 144 9.89 -24.30 6.75
CA GLY A 144 10.81 -24.88 7.74
C GLY A 144 10.60 -24.39 9.18
N GLY A 145 9.77 -23.36 9.39
CA GLY A 145 9.43 -22.84 10.71
C GLY A 145 10.64 -22.25 11.49
N GLY A 146 10.47 -22.15 12.81
CA GLY A 146 11.51 -21.72 13.74
C GLY A 146 11.65 -20.20 13.90
N ASP A 147 12.44 -19.80 14.90
CA ASP A 147 12.57 -18.40 15.30
C ASP A 147 13.33 -17.55 14.27
N GLU A 148 14.23 -18.16 13.50
CA GLU A 148 14.94 -17.48 12.42
C GLU A 148 13.98 -16.98 11.33
N LEU A 149 13.11 -17.87 10.86
CA LEU A 149 12.10 -17.53 9.86
C LEU A 149 11.16 -16.44 10.38
N LYS A 150 10.70 -16.55 11.62
CA LYS A 150 9.83 -15.56 12.25
C LYS A 150 10.48 -14.18 12.32
N ARG A 151 11.73 -14.10 12.77
CA ARG A 151 12.49 -12.83 12.82
C ARG A 151 12.66 -12.22 11.44
N ARG A 152 12.93 -13.05 10.43
CA ARG A 152 13.03 -12.58 9.04
C ARG A 152 11.69 -12.06 8.52
N LEU A 153 10.61 -12.83 8.64
CA LEU A 153 9.28 -12.42 8.22
C LEU A 153 8.84 -11.11 8.89
N GLN A 154 9.14 -10.94 10.17
CA GLN A 154 8.88 -9.70 10.88
C GLN A 154 9.69 -8.54 10.28
N SER A 155 11.01 -8.71 10.10
CA SER A 155 11.86 -7.69 9.48
C SER A 155 11.35 -7.29 8.09
N ASP A 156 11.02 -8.25 7.24
CA ASP A 156 10.57 -8.01 5.87
C ASP A 156 9.17 -7.38 5.83
N LEU A 157 8.29 -7.77 6.76
CA LEU A 157 6.97 -7.15 6.93
C LEU A 157 7.10 -5.66 7.30
N GLU A 158 8.02 -5.30 8.19
CA GLU A 158 8.26 -3.90 8.59
C GLU A 158 8.73 -3.05 7.41
N VAL A 159 9.64 -3.59 6.57
CA VAL A 159 10.07 -2.92 5.33
C VAL A 159 8.89 -2.75 4.38
N MET A 160 8.09 -3.79 4.20
CA MET A 160 6.95 -3.77 3.30
C MET A 160 5.89 -2.75 3.73
N LEU A 161 5.54 -2.72 5.02
CA LEU A 161 4.58 -1.74 5.58
C LEU A 161 5.10 -0.31 5.47
N PHE A 162 6.41 -0.09 5.63
CA PHE A 162 6.98 1.24 5.41
C PHE A 162 6.89 1.66 3.94
N CYS A 163 7.24 0.77 3.01
CA CYS A 163 7.14 1.04 1.58
C CYS A 163 5.69 1.27 1.13
N ASP A 164 4.73 0.52 1.68
CA ASP A 164 3.30 0.75 1.48
C ASP A 164 2.90 2.16 1.93
N GLN A 165 3.15 2.51 3.20
CA GLN A 165 2.83 3.83 3.75
C GLN A 165 3.44 4.98 2.93
N LEU A 166 4.71 4.88 2.54
CA LEU A 166 5.35 5.90 1.71
C LEU A 166 4.71 5.97 0.32
N SER A 167 4.40 4.83 -0.31
CA SER A 167 3.71 4.81 -1.60
C SER A 167 2.32 5.46 -1.51
N LEU A 168 1.60 5.22 -0.41
CA LEU A 168 0.30 5.82 -0.10
C LEU A 168 0.42 7.33 0.12
N PHE A 169 1.43 7.81 0.84
CA PHE A 169 1.69 9.24 1.01
C PHE A 169 1.83 9.97 -0.34
N LEU A 170 2.49 9.34 -1.32
CA LEU A 170 2.68 9.93 -2.65
C LEU A 170 1.39 10.04 -3.50
N CYS A 171 0.37 9.24 -3.20
CA CYS A 171 -0.79 9.07 -4.07
C CYS A 171 -2.14 9.43 -3.43
N MET A 172 -2.18 9.58 -2.10
CA MET A 172 -3.40 9.88 -1.34
C MET A 172 -3.85 11.34 -1.41
N GLU A 173 -2.95 12.28 -1.70
CA GLU A 173 -3.23 13.71 -1.81
C GLU A 173 -2.52 14.34 -3.02
N GLU A 174 -2.84 15.60 -3.31
CA GLU A 174 -2.15 16.39 -4.33
C GLU A 174 -0.69 16.70 -3.91
N PRO A 175 0.31 16.60 -4.81
CA PRO A 175 1.69 16.94 -4.47
C PRO A 175 1.84 18.35 -3.94
N GLY A 176 2.72 18.50 -2.94
CA GLY A 176 2.88 19.76 -2.23
C GLY A 176 1.88 19.96 -1.09
N THR A 177 0.94 19.02 -0.88
CA THR A 177 0.10 19.03 0.33
C THR A 177 0.99 18.80 1.56
N PRO A 178 1.00 19.71 2.55
CA PRO A 178 1.76 19.50 3.78
C PRO A 178 1.35 18.22 4.50
N ALA A 179 2.31 17.48 5.07
CA ALA A 179 2.01 16.20 5.73
C ALA A 179 0.98 16.34 6.85
N SER A 180 0.98 17.47 7.57
CA SER A 180 0.00 17.79 8.62
C SER A 180 -1.46 17.83 8.16
N ARG A 181 -1.73 17.83 6.86
CA ARG A 181 -3.08 17.75 6.28
C ARG A 181 -3.48 16.34 5.84
N TYR A 182 -2.61 15.35 5.98
CA TYR A 182 -2.93 13.96 5.67
C TYR A 182 -3.60 13.29 6.88
N ASP A 183 -4.71 12.61 6.64
CA ASP A 183 -5.39 11.85 7.71
C ASP A 183 -4.52 10.75 8.33
N PHE A 184 -3.70 10.07 7.51
CA PHE A 184 -2.92 8.90 7.97
C PHE A 184 -1.47 9.23 8.35
N PHE A 185 -0.93 10.34 7.86
CA PHE A 185 0.51 10.61 7.88
C PHE A 185 0.87 11.96 8.51
N ALA A 186 -0.08 12.63 9.18
CA ALA A 186 0.18 13.88 9.89
C ALA A 186 1.30 13.75 10.93
N GLU A 187 1.36 12.61 11.62
CA GLU A 187 2.40 12.31 12.63
C GLU A 187 3.63 11.59 12.04
N GLY A 188 3.68 11.42 10.72
CA GLY A 188 4.74 10.68 10.01
C GLY A 188 4.34 9.25 9.64
N LEU A 189 5.27 8.58 8.97
CA LEU A 189 5.17 7.19 8.56
C LEU A 189 5.63 6.30 9.71
N SER A 190 4.82 5.31 10.07
CA SER A 190 5.14 4.39 11.16
C SER A 190 6.41 3.62 10.81
N CYS A 191 7.37 3.64 11.73
CA CYS A 191 8.64 2.96 11.61
C CYS A 191 8.83 2.08 12.84
N THR A 192 8.96 0.77 12.63
CA THR A 192 9.09 -0.23 13.70
C THR A 192 10.46 -0.89 13.75
N PHE A 193 11.34 -0.60 12.78
CA PHE A 193 12.70 -1.12 12.74
C PHE A 193 13.66 -0.31 13.62
N ASP A 194 14.61 -0.98 14.26
CA ASP A 194 15.43 -0.41 15.34
C ASP A 194 16.30 0.78 14.91
N ALA A 195 16.69 0.86 13.64
CA ALA A 195 17.60 1.88 13.13
C ALA A 195 17.03 3.31 13.13
N CYS A 196 15.70 3.47 13.22
CA CYS A 196 15.02 4.76 13.35
C CYS A 196 14.63 5.07 14.82
N GLY A 197 15.07 4.26 15.80
CA GLY A 197 14.63 4.39 17.19
C GLY A 197 13.16 4.03 17.41
N ARG A 198 12.49 3.45 16.40
CA ARG A 198 11.05 3.17 16.35
C ARG A 198 10.17 4.43 16.48
N GLU A 199 10.72 5.57 16.11
CA GLU A 199 9.99 6.84 16.02
C GLU A 199 9.44 7.03 14.60
N PRO A 200 8.26 7.63 14.43
CA PRO A 200 7.71 7.92 13.11
C PRO A 200 8.69 8.71 12.22
N ILE A 201 8.83 8.27 10.97
CA ILE A 201 9.65 8.97 9.97
C ILE A 201 8.79 10.02 9.30
N ARG A 202 9.15 11.29 9.43
CA ARG A 202 8.44 12.37 8.75
C ARG A 202 8.73 12.32 7.25
N ALA A 203 7.68 12.47 6.45
CA ALA A 203 7.75 12.62 5.00
C ALA A 203 7.12 13.97 4.61
N GLU A 204 7.78 14.76 3.78
CA GLU A 204 7.28 16.07 3.36
C GLU A 204 7.55 16.30 1.87
N TRP A 205 6.60 16.95 1.20
CA TRP A 205 6.81 17.47 -0.15
C TRP A 205 7.72 18.70 -0.09
N ILE A 206 8.93 18.59 -0.62
CA ILE A 206 9.88 19.70 -0.77
C ILE A 206 9.49 20.55 -1.99
N SER A 207 9.00 19.88 -3.04
CA SER A 207 8.40 20.47 -4.24
C SER A 207 7.35 19.50 -4.81
N GLY A 208 6.61 19.88 -5.86
CA GLY A 208 5.58 19.01 -6.45
C GLY A 208 6.08 17.70 -7.08
N ASP A 209 7.40 17.51 -7.15
CA ASP A 209 8.12 16.38 -7.73
C ASP A 209 9.23 15.83 -6.82
N LYS A 210 9.29 16.26 -5.55
CA LYS A 210 10.32 15.84 -4.59
C LYS A 210 9.75 15.65 -3.19
N VAL A 211 10.02 14.49 -2.58
CA VAL A 211 9.68 14.17 -1.19
C VAL A 211 10.94 13.90 -0.39
N GLY A 212 11.05 14.55 0.76
CA GLY A 212 12.10 14.30 1.74
C GLY A 212 11.63 13.39 2.87
N LEU A 213 12.56 12.63 3.45
CA LEU A 213 12.35 11.81 4.64
C LEU A 213 13.30 12.21 5.78
N SER A 214 12.80 12.33 7.01
CA SER A 214 13.64 12.68 8.17
C SER A 214 14.64 11.58 8.57
N TYR A 215 14.39 10.35 8.14
CA TYR A 215 15.33 9.25 8.15
C TYR A 215 15.28 8.56 6.79
N PHE A 216 16.44 8.24 6.24
CA PHE A 216 16.55 7.71 4.88
C PHE A 216 16.99 6.23 4.90
N PRO A 217 16.04 5.27 4.82
CA PRO A 217 16.33 3.82 4.91
C PRO A 217 16.81 3.22 3.58
N PHE A 218 17.01 4.05 2.56
CA PHE A 218 17.39 3.61 1.21
C PHE A 218 18.87 3.87 0.94
N THR A 219 19.45 3.07 0.04
CA THR A 219 20.88 3.10 -0.30
C THR A 219 21.33 4.42 -0.94
N GLN A 220 20.44 5.07 -1.68
CA GLN A 220 20.68 6.32 -2.40
C GLN A 220 19.35 7.00 -2.73
N GLU A 221 19.38 8.27 -3.15
CA GLU A 221 18.22 8.92 -3.74
C GLU A 221 17.76 8.20 -5.02
N PHE A 222 16.45 8.17 -5.25
CA PHE A 222 15.87 7.53 -6.43
C PHE A 222 14.58 8.20 -6.84
N THR A 223 14.18 8.01 -8.10
CA THR A 223 12.92 8.52 -8.64
C THR A 223 11.94 7.38 -8.84
N VAL A 224 10.72 7.53 -8.33
CA VAL A 224 9.61 6.62 -8.60
C VAL A 224 8.67 7.23 -9.63
N GLY A 225 8.14 6.38 -10.53
CA GLY A 225 7.04 6.72 -11.43
C GLY A 225 5.72 6.29 -10.80
N LEU A 226 4.75 7.20 -10.76
CA LEU A 226 3.42 6.98 -10.19
C LEU A 226 2.35 7.16 -11.29
N PRO A 227 1.84 6.07 -11.86
CA PRO A 227 0.75 6.12 -12.82
C PRO A 227 -0.57 6.52 -12.16
N TYR A 228 -1.32 7.42 -12.79
CA TYR A 228 -2.64 7.83 -12.33
C TYR A 228 -3.53 8.25 -13.50
N LYS A 229 -4.83 8.33 -13.24
CA LYS A 229 -5.81 8.93 -14.15
C LYS A 229 -6.43 10.16 -13.51
N SER A 230 -6.62 11.22 -14.27
CA SER A 230 -7.46 12.35 -13.88
C SER A 230 -8.77 12.23 -14.65
N VAL A 231 -9.87 12.06 -13.92
CA VAL A 231 -11.20 11.75 -14.46
C VAL A 231 -12.10 12.97 -14.25
N PRO A 232 -12.42 13.75 -15.31
CA PRO A 232 -13.22 14.95 -15.16
C PRO A 232 -14.61 14.67 -14.63
N LYS A 233 -15.08 15.44 -13.64
CA LYS A 233 -16.44 15.33 -13.09
C LYS A 233 -17.50 15.57 -14.16
N ALA A 234 -17.23 16.46 -15.12
CA ALA A 234 -18.09 16.70 -16.27
C ALA A 234 -18.24 15.44 -17.16
N SER A 235 -17.17 14.66 -17.32
CA SER A 235 -17.21 13.39 -18.07
C SER A 235 -18.02 12.33 -17.31
N ILE A 236 -17.89 12.27 -15.99
CA ILE A 236 -18.70 11.36 -15.15
C ILE A 236 -20.18 11.70 -15.29
N ARG A 237 -20.57 12.97 -15.19
CA ARG A 237 -21.97 13.40 -15.39
C ARG A 237 -22.50 13.07 -16.78
N LYS A 238 -21.66 13.13 -17.81
CA LYS A 238 -22.06 12.91 -19.20
C LYS A 238 -22.11 11.42 -19.61
N PHE A 239 -21.21 10.59 -19.08
CA PHE A 239 -21.00 9.22 -19.57
C PHE A 239 -21.10 8.14 -18.49
N GLY A 240 -21.21 8.51 -17.21
CA GLY A 240 -21.04 7.62 -16.06
C GLY A 240 -19.57 7.37 -15.71
N LEU A 241 -19.31 6.93 -14.48
CA LEU A 241 -17.95 6.74 -13.94
C LEU A 241 -17.12 5.80 -14.80
N LEU A 242 -17.62 4.59 -15.07
CA LEU A 242 -16.86 3.56 -15.78
C LEU A 242 -16.39 4.02 -17.17
N GLN A 243 -17.27 4.68 -17.94
CA GLN A 243 -16.91 5.17 -19.26
C GLN A 243 -16.00 6.39 -19.20
N ALA A 244 -16.19 7.29 -18.24
CA ALA A 244 -15.28 8.41 -18.01
C ALA A 244 -13.87 7.91 -17.65
N TYR A 245 -13.77 6.90 -16.77
CA TYR A 245 -12.51 6.29 -16.35
C TYR A 245 -11.79 5.57 -17.51
N ARG A 246 -12.53 4.82 -18.35
CA ARG A 246 -11.97 4.16 -19.54
C ARG A 246 -11.44 5.14 -20.58
N ARG A 247 -12.09 6.31 -20.71
CA ARG A 247 -11.67 7.39 -21.63
C ARG A 247 -10.54 8.25 -21.10
N ALA A 248 -10.37 8.34 -19.78
CA ALA A 248 -9.25 9.05 -19.19
C ALA A 248 -7.94 8.35 -19.53
N GLU A 249 -6.98 9.12 -20.05
CA GLU A 249 -5.64 8.63 -20.34
C GLU A 249 -4.83 8.46 -19.06
N TRP A 250 -3.96 7.44 -19.07
CA TRP A 250 -2.95 7.29 -18.05
C TRP A 250 -1.94 8.43 -18.14
N LYS A 251 -1.65 9.01 -16.98
CA LYS A 251 -0.60 10.00 -16.76
C LYS A 251 0.42 9.39 -15.81
N GLU A 252 1.65 9.87 -15.85
CA GLU A 252 2.70 9.47 -14.92
C GLU A 252 3.23 10.70 -14.20
N ARG A 253 3.41 10.58 -12.89
CA ARG A 253 4.18 11.54 -12.09
C ARG A 253 5.51 10.93 -11.71
N ARG A 254 6.59 11.69 -11.83
CA ARG A 254 7.90 11.27 -11.34
C ARG A 254 8.20 12.03 -10.05
N VAL A 255 8.57 11.30 -9.00
CA VAL A 255 8.86 11.88 -7.68
C VAL A 255 10.24 11.43 -7.23
N LEU A 256 11.12 12.38 -6.94
CA LEU A 256 12.42 12.14 -6.32
C LEU A 256 12.24 11.91 -4.81
N ILE A 257 12.74 10.78 -4.30
CA ILE A 257 12.76 10.44 -2.87
C ILE A 257 14.17 10.71 -2.34
N THR A 258 14.26 11.55 -1.30
CA THR A 258 15.53 12.03 -0.72
C THR A 258 15.49 12.07 0.80
N SER A 259 16.64 12.28 1.46
CA SER A 259 16.66 12.76 2.85
C SER A 259 16.17 14.20 2.95
N MET A 260 15.54 14.55 4.08
CA MET A 260 15.48 15.92 4.56
C MET A 260 16.85 16.24 5.16
N ASP A 261 17.52 17.27 4.66
CA ASP A 261 18.73 17.79 5.30
C ASP A 261 18.43 18.41 6.67
#